data_AF-A0A1C4D032-F1
#
_entry.id   AF-A0A1C4D032-F1
#
_cell.length_a   1.000
_cell.length_b   1.000
_cell.length_c   1.000
_cell.angle_alpha   90.00
_cell.angle_beta   90.00
_cell.angle_gamma   90.00
#
_symmetry.space_group_name_H-M   'P 1'
#
loop_
_entity.id
_entity.type
_entity.pdbx_description
1 polymer ?
#
loop_
_entity_poly.entity_id
_entity_poly.type
_entity_poly.pdbx_seq_one_letter_code
_entity_poly.pdbx_strand_id
1 'polypeptide(L)'
;MIKTCINISALLIKQVEKVKIFTLLLTIGTLTPVVTNANNRDELKVLSIEKEILVEMDKDDYLYDLCNKWKLSKKDITRFFLTAQKSINSTQIDSFDLYNCEIQGELLVNGIKKEYQINLGGLAAIRERGGEEIEFGCSKGECLKYVYYES
;
A
#
# COMPACT_ATOMS: atom_id res chain seq x y z
N MET A 1 -51.46 -6.02 -66.24
CA MET A 1 -50.47 -7.05 -66.66
C MET A 1 -50.03 -7.80 -65.42
N ILE A 2 -50.48 -9.05 -65.31
CA ILE A 2 -50.20 -9.99 -64.23
C ILE A 2 -49.07 -10.89 -64.72
N LYS A 3 -48.05 -11.13 -63.90
CA LYS A 3 -47.14 -12.26 -64.11
C LYS A 3 -46.89 -13.02 -62.81
N THR A 4 -47.56 -14.15 -62.81
CA THR A 4 -47.39 -15.46 -62.20
C THR A 4 -46.00 -15.83 -61.66
N CYS A 5 -46.09 -16.61 -60.57
CA CYS A 5 -45.16 -17.28 -59.67
C CYS A 5 -44.06 -18.18 -60.29
N ILE A 6 -42.90 -18.30 -59.61
CA ILE A 6 -41.97 -19.45 -59.49
C ILE A 6 -41.09 -19.17 -58.24
N ASN A 7 -40.62 -20.07 -57.37
CA ASN A 7 -40.93 -21.41 -56.89
C ASN A 7 -39.97 -21.61 -55.70
N ILE A 8 -40.45 -22.20 -54.60
CA ILE A 8 -39.67 -22.47 -53.38
C ILE A 8 -38.99 -23.83 -53.57
N SER A 9 -37.65 -23.84 -53.65
CA SER A 9 -36.83 -25.04 -53.45
C SER A 9 -35.45 -24.53 -52.99
N ALA A 10 -35.30 -24.27 -51.69
CA ALA A 10 -34.75 -25.24 -50.75
C ALA A 10 -33.25 -24.97 -50.51
N LEU A 11 -32.93 -24.86 -49.21
CA LEU A 11 -31.61 -24.95 -48.59
C LEU A 11 -30.68 -23.73 -48.65
N LEU A 12 -30.75 -22.99 -47.55
CA LEU A 12 -29.64 -22.32 -46.88
C LEU A 12 -28.39 -23.24 -46.81
N ILE A 13 -27.20 -22.60 -46.82
CA ILE A 13 -25.87 -23.01 -46.31
C ILE A 13 -24.76 -23.13 -47.38
N LYS A 14 -23.60 -22.54 -47.03
CA LYS A 14 -22.22 -22.63 -47.57
C LYS A 14 -21.89 -21.68 -48.74
N GLN A 15 -21.20 -20.54 -48.57
CA GLN A 15 -19.81 -20.34 -48.06
C GLN A 15 -18.92 -21.47 -48.61
N VAL A 16 -18.00 -21.29 -49.56
CA VAL A 16 -16.83 -20.39 -49.63
C VAL A 16 -16.27 -20.57 -51.06
N GLU A 17 -15.74 -19.53 -51.72
CA GLU A 17 -14.38 -19.53 -52.30
C GLU A 17 -14.10 -18.35 -53.27
N LYS A 18 -12.95 -17.73 -53.00
CA LYS A 18 -12.08 -16.92 -53.89
C LYS A 18 -12.41 -15.43 -54.06
N VAL A 19 -12.08 -14.68 -53.02
CA VAL A 19 -11.67 -13.27 -53.14
C VAL A 19 -10.18 -13.17 -52.83
N LYS A 20 -9.37 -12.82 -53.83
CA LYS A 20 -7.95 -12.46 -53.63
C LYS A 20 -7.83 -10.94 -53.47
N ILE A 21 -7.67 -10.55 -52.20
CA ILE A 21 -6.75 -9.54 -51.67
C ILE A 21 -6.83 -8.14 -52.32
N PHE A 22 -7.59 -7.26 -51.65
CA PHE A 22 -7.20 -5.87 -51.44
C PHE A 22 -6.87 -5.71 -49.95
N THR A 23 -5.68 -5.20 -49.66
CA THR A 23 -5.02 -5.29 -48.36
C THR A 23 -5.81 -4.60 -47.25
N LEU A 24 -6.27 -5.42 -46.30
CA LEU A 24 -7.03 -5.09 -45.11
C LEU A 24 -6.11 -5.22 -43.89
N LEU A 25 -6.02 -4.18 -43.07
CA LEU A 25 -5.79 -4.28 -41.63
C LEU A 25 -6.56 -3.13 -40.96
N LEU A 26 -7.89 -3.22 -41.05
CA LEU A 26 -8.78 -2.58 -40.08
C LEU A 26 -8.76 -3.47 -38.84
N THR A 27 -7.81 -3.22 -37.93
CA THR A 27 -7.95 -3.73 -36.58
C THR A 27 -9.09 -2.95 -35.96
N ILE A 28 -10.23 -3.64 -35.80
CA ILE A 28 -11.26 -3.25 -34.85
C ILE A 28 -10.50 -3.13 -33.53
N GLY A 29 -10.23 -1.90 -33.11
CA GLY A 29 -9.68 -1.62 -31.81
C GLY A 29 -10.69 -2.17 -30.81
N THR A 30 -10.47 -3.40 -30.35
CA THR A 30 -11.02 -3.82 -29.08
C THR A 30 -10.56 -2.74 -28.11
N LEU A 31 -11.51 -1.96 -27.61
CA LEU A 31 -11.33 -1.21 -26.38
C LEU A 31 -11.05 -2.27 -25.32
N THR A 32 -9.81 -2.73 -25.24
CA THR A 32 -9.30 -3.33 -24.03
C THR A 32 -9.50 -2.23 -23.00
N PRO A 33 -10.30 -2.46 -21.94
CA PRO A 33 -10.26 -1.54 -20.83
C PRO A 33 -8.79 -1.51 -20.42
N VAL A 34 -8.17 -0.34 -20.56
CA VAL A 34 -6.92 -0.07 -19.86
C VAL A 34 -7.30 -0.26 -18.41
N VAL A 35 -6.94 -1.41 -17.85
CA VAL A 35 -7.00 -1.64 -16.42
C VAL A 35 -5.97 -0.67 -15.89
N THR A 36 -6.42 0.52 -15.50
CA THR A 36 -5.60 1.41 -14.70
C THR A 36 -5.21 0.58 -13.50
N ASN A 37 -3.92 0.26 -13.38
CA ASN A 37 -3.37 -0.37 -12.20
C ASN A 37 -3.82 0.53 -11.05
N ALA A 38 -4.78 0.07 -10.25
CA ALA A 38 -5.14 0.75 -9.03
C ALA A 38 -3.81 0.88 -8.29
N ASN A 39 -3.38 2.10 -7.99
CA ASN A 39 -2.23 2.30 -7.13
C ASN A 39 -2.59 1.59 -5.83
N ASN A 40 -2.13 0.34 -5.66
CA ASN A 40 -2.36 -0.49 -4.49
C ASN A 40 -1.52 0.07 -3.35
N ARG A 41 -1.83 1.30 -2.91
CA ARG A 41 -1.40 1.78 -1.62
C ARG A 41 -2.20 1.02 -0.59
N ASP A 42 -1.49 0.40 0.33
CA ASP A 42 -2.10 -0.27 1.46
C ASP A 42 -3.10 0.67 2.16
N GLU A 43 -4.33 0.19 2.33
CA GLU A 43 -5.33 0.88 3.16
C GLU A 43 -4.97 0.65 4.62
N LEU A 44 -4.63 1.73 5.32
CA LEU A 44 -4.23 1.68 6.74
C LEU A 44 -5.28 2.33 7.63
N LYS A 45 -5.70 1.62 8.68
CA LYS A 45 -6.61 2.13 9.71
C LYS A 45 -6.14 1.77 11.11
N VAL A 46 -5.74 2.76 11.90
CA VAL A 46 -5.28 2.57 13.29
C VAL A 46 -6.46 2.30 14.23
N LEU A 47 -6.38 1.20 14.97
CA LEU A 47 -7.41 0.72 15.88
C LEU A 47 -7.15 1.20 17.31
N SER A 48 -5.96 0.94 17.84
CA SER A 48 -5.51 1.35 19.16
C SER A 48 -4.20 2.13 19.09
N ILE A 49 -3.93 2.90 20.14
CA ILE A 49 -2.66 3.62 20.34
C ILE A 49 -2.32 3.46 21.80
N GLU A 50 -1.17 2.85 22.06
CA GLU A 50 -0.56 2.68 23.36
C GLU A 50 0.85 3.25 23.28
N LYS A 51 1.29 3.79 24.41
CA LYS A 51 2.63 4.35 24.52
C LYS A 51 3.37 3.57 25.58
N GLU A 52 4.57 3.14 25.25
CA GLU A 52 5.42 2.36 26.12
C GLU A 52 6.75 3.08 26.35
N ILE A 53 7.21 3.06 27.60
CA ILE A 53 8.55 3.48 27.99
C ILE A 53 9.29 2.19 28.36
N LEU A 54 10.29 1.82 27.57
CA LEU A 54 10.90 0.48 27.59
C LEU A 54 11.78 0.23 28.83
N VAL A 55 12.32 1.28 29.43
CA VAL A 55 13.12 1.20 30.67
C VAL A 55 12.79 2.37 31.59
N GLU A 56 13.03 2.19 32.89
CA GLU A 56 12.90 3.30 33.84
C GLU A 56 13.93 4.38 33.51
N MET A 57 13.44 5.56 33.13
CA MET A 57 14.26 6.72 32.80
C MET A 57 14.23 7.71 33.96
N ASP A 58 15.33 8.44 34.15
CA ASP A 58 15.35 9.57 35.07
C ASP A 58 14.34 10.63 34.59
N LYS A 59 13.53 11.14 35.51
CA LYS A 59 12.49 12.13 35.20
C LYS A 59 13.07 13.48 34.80
N ASP A 60 14.31 13.75 35.20
CA ASP A 60 15.03 14.96 34.84
C ASP A 60 15.80 14.82 33.52
N ASP A 61 15.77 13.63 32.89
CA ASP A 61 16.37 13.39 31.57
C ASP A 61 15.56 14.11 30.47
N TYR A 62 16.25 14.83 29.60
CA TYR A 62 15.66 15.47 28.41
C TYR A 62 14.92 14.45 27.53
N LEU A 63 15.42 13.22 27.41
CA LEU A 63 14.78 12.16 26.65
C LEU A 63 13.48 11.68 27.30
N TYR A 64 13.35 11.76 28.62
CA TYR A 64 12.11 11.45 29.33
C TYR A 64 11.03 12.49 29.04
N ASP A 65 11.39 13.77 29.09
CA ASP A 65 10.48 14.86 28.73
C ASP A 65 10.07 14.82 27.25
N LEU A 66 11.06 14.61 26.35
CA LEU A 66 10.83 14.43 24.93
C LEU A 66 9.88 13.26 24.66
N CYS A 67 10.15 12.09 25.27
CA CYS A 67 9.28 10.94 25.20
C CYS A 67 7.88 11.34 25.65
N ASN A 68 7.69 11.88 26.87
CA ASN A 68 6.37 12.23 27.40
C ASN A 68 5.55 13.17 26.52
N LYS A 69 6.20 14.17 25.92
CA LYS A 69 5.58 15.12 25.00
C LYS A 69 5.24 14.50 23.65
N TRP A 70 6.00 13.52 23.19
CA TRP A 70 5.75 12.82 21.94
C TRP A 70 4.42 12.06 21.98
N LYS A 71 3.51 12.45 21.10
CA LYS A 71 2.17 11.88 20.94
C LYS A 71 1.81 11.91 19.47
N LEU A 72 1.31 10.79 18.95
CA LEU A 72 0.82 10.70 17.58
C LEU A 72 -0.68 10.43 17.59
N SER A 73 -1.41 11.13 16.73
CA SER A 73 -2.80 10.78 16.45
C SER A 73 -2.86 9.57 15.51
N LYS A 74 -4.04 8.95 15.39
CA LYS A 74 -4.30 7.89 14.40
C LYS A 74 -3.93 8.32 12.98
N LYS A 75 -4.20 9.58 12.64
CA LYS A 75 -3.87 10.15 11.33
C LYS A 75 -2.37 10.26 11.13
N ASP A 76 -1.63 10.65 12.16
CA ASP A 76 -0.17 10.81 12.09
C ASP A 76 0.50 9.46 11.90
N ILE A 77 0.07 8.43 12.64
CA ILE A 77 0.57 7.05 12.49
C ILE A 77 0.30 6.52 11.08
N THR A 78 -0.93 6.71 10.56
CA THR A 78 -1.23 6.35 9.17
C THR A 78 -0.32 7.10 8.19
N ARG A 79 -0.07 8.39 8.40
CA ARG A 79 0.80 9.19 7.52
C ARG A 79 2.26 8.77 7.62
N PHE A 80 2.73 8.43 8.81
CA PHE A 80 4.05 7.89 9.04
C PHE A 80 4.27 6.63 8.19
N PHE A 81 3.43 5.60 8.33
CA PHE A 81 3.59 4.35 7.57
C PHE A 81 3.42 4.54 6.04
N LEU A 82 2.62 5.50 5.60
CA LEU A 82 2.47 5.83 4.17
C LEU A 82 3.67 6.59 3.57
N THR A 83 4.56 7.14 4.40
CA THR A 83 5.67 7.99 3.95
C THR A 83 7.06 7.50 4.38
N ALA A 84 7.13 6.62 5.38
CA ALA A 84 8.35 5.92 5.78
C ALA A 84 8.80 4.94 4.69
N GLN A 85 10.10 4.66 4.65
CA GLN A 85 10.65 3.65 3.77
C GLN A 85 10.24 2.27 4.26
N LYS A 86 9.52 1.50 3.43
CA LYS A 86 9.07 0.12 3.71
C LYS A 86 10.15 -0.89 3.34
N SER A 87 10.21 -2.01 4.08
CA SER A 87 11.11 -3.14 3.84
C SER A 87 12.59 -2.73 3.85
N ILE A 88 12.99 -1.97 4.87
CA ILE A 88 14.41 -1.64 5.08
C ILE A 88 15.20 -2.90 5.49
N ASN A 89 16.47 -2.96 5.11
CA ASN A 89 17.35 -4.09 5.44
C ASN A 89 18.06 -3.88 6.80
N SER A 90 18.74 -4.92 7.29
CA SER A 90 19.45 -4.89 8.58
C SER A 90 20.46 -3.75 8.68
N THR A 91 21.27 -3.49 7.64
CA THR A 91 22.23 -2.38 7.64
C THR A 91 21.54 -1.02 7.78
N GLN A 92 20.33 -0.85 7.23
CA GLN A 92 19.56 0.37 7.42
C GLN A 92 18.97 0.44 8.83
N ILE A 93 18.48 -0.67 9.38
CA ILE A 93 17.96 -0.75 10.75
C ILE A 93 19.05 -0.33 11.75
N ASP A 94 20.27 -0.85 11.58
CA ASP A 94 21.43 -0.53 12.43
C ASP A 94 21.86 0.95 12.38
N SER A 95 21.32 1.74 11.44
CA SER A 95 21.63 3.18 11.33
C SER A 95 20.70 4.09 12.12
N PHE A 96 19.66 3.54 12.76
CA PHE A 96 18.72 4.31 13.57
C PHE A 96 19.13 4.36 15.03
N ASP A 97 19.01 5.55 15.63
CA ASP A 97 19.08 5.70 17.07
C ASP A 97 17.82 5.11 17.72
N LEU A 98 18.01 4.17 18.65
CA LEU A 98 16.92 3.57 19.40
C LEU A 98 16.70 4.31 20.71
N TYR A 99 15.48 4.82 20.88
CA TYR A 99 15.07 5.48 22.11
C TYR A 99 14.20 4.56 22.95
N ASN A 100 14.20 4.79 24.27
CA ASN A 100 13.42 4.01 25.23
C ASN A 100 11.92 4.35 25.23
N CYS A 101 11.38 4.79 24.09
CA CYS A 101 10.04 5.33 23.96
C CYS A 101 9.41 4.87 22.66
N GLU A 102 8.27 4.19 22.76
CA GLU A 102 7.57 3.62 21.62
C GLU A 102 6.08 3.96 21.64
N ILE A 103 5.50 4.08 20.45
CA ILE A 103 4.06 4.08 20.25
C ILE A 103 3.70 2.81 19.50
N GLN A 104 2.84 2.00 20.09
CA GLN A 104 2.42 0.71 19.56
C GLN A 104 0.91 0.54 19.58
N GLY A 105 0.42 -0.53 18.98
CA GLY A 105 -0.99 -0.88 19.01
C GLY A 105 -1.39 -1.79 17.85
N GLU A 106 -2.67 -1.75 17.53
CA GLU A 106 -3.25 -2.51 16.42
C GLU A 106 -3.66 -1.59 15.27
N LEU A 107 -3.47 -2.06 14.05
CA LEU A 107 -4.00 -1.41 12.84
C LEU A 107 -4.56 -2.45 11.87
N LEU A 108 -5.38 -2.00 10.92
CA LEU A 108 -5.76 -2.79 9.75
C LEU A 108 -4.86 -2.41 8.57
N VAL A 109 -4.29 -3.41 7.91
CA VAL A 109 -3.67 -3.29 6.58
C VAL A 109 -4.56 -4.02 5.60
N ASN A 110 -5.20 -3.30 4.67
CA ASN A 110 -6.13 -3.89 3.70
C ASN A 110 -7.21 -4.76 4.37
N GLY A 111 -7.73 -4.30 5.52
CA GLY A 111 -8.73 -5.01 6.32
C GLY A 111 -8.19 -6.12 7.23
N ILE A 112 -6.90 -6.46 7.16
CA ILE A 112 -6.27 -7.49 8.00
C ILE A 112 -5.67 -6.84 9.24
N LYS A 113 -6.04 -7.31 10.43
CA LYS A 113 -5.50 -6.82 11.69
C LYS A 113 -4.03 -7.22 11.87
N LYS A 114 -3.19 -6.25 12.21
CA LYS A 114 -1.76 -6.38 12.49
C LYS A 114 -1.41 -5.61 13.77
N GLU A 115 -0.31 -5.98 14.39
CA GLU A 115 0.32 -5.20 15.45
C GLU A 115 1.34 -4.24 14.81
N TYR A 116 1.53 -3.07 15.39
CA TYR A 116 2.55 -2.12 14.95
C TYR A 116 3.31 -1.53 16.13
N GLN A 117 4.53 -1.09 15.87
CA GLN A 117 5.33 -0.28 16.78
C GLN A 117 6.06 0.80 16.00
N ILE A 118 6.26 1.95 16.63
CA ILE A 118 7.08 3.06 16.14
C ILE A 118 7.97 3.49 17.30
N ASN A 119 9.27 3.40 17.11
CA ASN A 119 10.26 3.96 18.02
C ASN A 119 10.36 5.48 17.80
N LEU A 120 10.61 6.24 18.87
CA LEU A 120 10.77 7.69 18.79
C LEU A 120 11.85 8.11 17.76
N GLY A 121 12.90 7.30 17.55
CA GLY A 121 13.96 7.55 16.55
C GLY A 121 13.57 7.23 15.10
N GLY A 122 12.35 6.77 14.84
CA GLY A 122 11.81 6.58 13.50
C GLY A 122 12.02 5.24 12.85
N LEU A 123 12.57 4.26 13.58
CA LEU A 123 12.41 2.83 13.25
C LEU A 123 10.99 2.38 13.63
N ALA A 124 10.38 1.53 12.82
CA ALA A 124 9.02 1.06 13.06
C ALA A 124 8.78 -0.29 12.39
N ALA A 125 7.79 -1.04 12.89
CA ALA A 125 7.43 -2.32 12.31
C ALA A 125 5.91 -2.51 12.25
N ILE A 126 5.47 -3.32 11.29
CA ILE A 126 4.13 -3.91 11.25
C ILE A 126 4.30 -5.42 11.18
N ARG A 127 3.64 -6.14 12.09
CA ARG A 127 3.71 -7.60 12.16
C ARG A 127 2.34 -8.23 12.25
N GLU A 128 2.21 -9.40 11.63
CA GLU A 128 1.11 -10.31 11.94
C GLU A 128 1.46 -11.13 13.18
N ARG A 129 0.48 -11.41 14.04
CA ARG A 129 0.71 -12.29 15.19
C ARG A 129 1.14 -13.67 14.70
N GLY A 130 2.41 -14.03 14.93
CA GLY A 130 3.00 -15.30 14.48
C GLY A 130 3.35 -15.35 12.98
N GLY A 131 3.36 -14.20 12.29
CA GLY A 131 3.75 -14.10 10.89
C GLY A 131 4.99 -13.23 10.67
N GLU A 132 5.22 -12.84 9.42
CA GLU A 132 6.35 -12.00 9.04
C GLU A 132 6.20 -10.56 9.57
N GLU A 133 7.34 -9.99 9.92
CA GLU A 133 7.50 -8.59 10.33
C GLU A 133 8.02 -7.77 9.14
N ILE A 134 7.40 -6.62 8.91
CA ILE A 134 7.84 -5.66 7.90
C ILE A 134 8.40 -4.44 8.61
N GLU A 135 9.68 -4.20 8.39
CA GLU A 135 10.42 -3.08 8.95
C GLU A 135 10.27 -1.81 8.11
N PHE A 136 10.19 -0.69 8.79
CA PHE A 136 10.06 0.65 8.23
C PHE A 136 11.09 1.58 8.87
N GLY A 137 11.62 2.50 8.07
CA GLY A 137 12.55 3.52 8.54
C GLY A 137 12.20 4.91 8.06
N CYS A 138 12.31 5.90 8.95
CA CYS A 138 12.15 7.30 8.62
C CYS A 138 13.43 8.11 8.86
N SER A 139 14.27 8.24 7.84
CA SER A 139 15.51 9.04 7.89
C SER A 139 15.47 10.30 7.02
N LYS A 140 14.41 10.48 6.21
CA LYS A 140 14.23 11.64 5.34
C LYS A 140 12.79 11.84 4.92
N GLY A 141 12.45 13.06 4.53
CA GLY A 141 11.15 13.40 3.93
C GLY A 141 10.05 13.63 4.97
N GLU A 142 8.81 13.46 4.52
CA GLU A 142 7.61 13.86 5.29
C GLU A 142 7.42 13.13 6.62
N CYS A 143 7.90 11.89 6.73
CA CYS A 143 7.74 11.09 7.94
C CYS A 143 8.49 11.67 9.15
N LEU A 144 9.53 12.51 8.93
CA LEU A 144 10.35 13.10 10.00
C LEU A 144 9.56 14.00 10.95
N LYS A 145 8.38 14.48 10.52
CA LYS A 145 7.49 15.30 11.35
C LYS A 145 6.84 14.51 12.50
N TYR A 146 6.90 13.19 12.45
CA TYR A 146 6.22 12.31 13.41
C TYR A 146 7.19 11.64 14.39
N VAL A 147 8.49 11.88 14.27
CA VAL A 147 9.54 11.20 15.03
C VAL A 147 10.61 12.21 15.44
N TYR A 148 11.46 11.84 16.37
CA TYR A 148 12.64 12.61 16.71
C TYR A 148 13.79 12.23 15.77
N TYR A 149 14.48 13.24 15.26
CA TYR A 149 15.63 13.06 14.39
C TYR A 149 16.63 14.19 14.69
N GLU A 150 17.78 13.82 15.25
CA GLU A 150 18.91 14.75 15.39
C GLU A 150 19.65 14.81 14.05
N SER A 151 19.64 15.99 13.43
CA SER A 151 20.31 16.27 12.16
C SER A 151 21.78 16.61 12.33
#